data_AF-A0A2N3A5N2-F1
#
_entry.id   AF-A0A2N3A5N2-F1
#
_cell.length_a   1.000
_cell.length_b   1.000
_cell.length_c   1.000
_cell.angle_alpha   90.00
_cell.angle_beta   90.00
_cell.angle_gamma   90.00
#
_symmetry.space_group_name_H-M   'P 1'
#
loop_
_entity.id
_entity.type
_entity.pdbx_description
1 polymer ?
#
loop_
_entity_poly.entity_id
_entity_poly.type
_entity_poly.pdbx_seq_one_letter_code
_entity_poly.pdbx_strand_id
1 'polypeptide(L)'
;MKIKVISVNISEKKGTVKVPVGQIELNSNGVAGDAHAGKWHRQVSLLGTESFRKFEITAGRALQYGEFAENITTEGIVLYETHPLDRFVIGDVL
;
A
#
# COMPACT_ATOMS: atom_id res chain seq x y z
N MET A 1 -9.96 -8.72 14.76
CA MET A 1 -8.76 -8.85 13.90
C MET A 1 -7.93 -7.59 14.08
N LYS A 2 -6.62 -7.69 14.36
CA LYS A 2 -5.76 -6.49 14.51
C LYS A 2 -4.99 -6.31 13.20
N ILE A 3 -5.46 -5.39 12.37
CA ILE A 3 -4.76 -4.97 11.14
C ILE A 3 -3.75 -3.90 11.51
N LYS A 4 -2.57 -3.92 10.89
CA LYS A 4 -1.51 -2.92 11.09
C LYS A 4 -1.03 -2.38 9.75
N VAL A 5 -0.65 -1.10 9.74
CA VAL A 5 0.17 -0.52 8.68
C VAL A 5 1.64 -0.77 9.03
N ILE A 6 2.38 -1.38 8.12
CA ILE A 6 3.80 -1.72 8.28
C ILE A 6 4.70 -0.70 7.58
N SER A 7 4.28 -0.21 6.42
CA SER A 7 4.98 0.83 5.67
C SER A 7 3.99 1.66 4.88
N VAL A 8 4.36 2.91 4.62
CA VAL A 8 3.70 3.78 3.66
C VAL A 8 4.72 4.28 2.65
N ASN A 9 4.35 4.27 1.38
CA ASN A 9 5.29 4.47 0.28
C ASN A 9 4.69 5.42 -0.78
N ILE A 10 5.54 6.26 -1.37
CA ILE A 10 5.17 7.18 -2.46
C ILE A 10 6.19 7.10 -3.60
N SER A 11 5.78 7.49 -4.80
CA SER A 11 6.71 7.75 -5.91
C SER A 11 6.51 9.17 -6.41
N GLU A 12 7.59 9.90 -6.67
CA GLU A 12 7.52 11.27 -7.22
C GLU A 12 7.21 11.27 -8.73
N LYS A 13 7.53 10.16 -9.42
CA LYS A 13 7.34 10.01 -10.86
C LYS A 13 6.56 8.73 -11.18
N LYS A 14 5.85 8.74 -12.31
CA LYS A 14 5.18 7.54 -12.82
C LYS A 14 6.22 6.58 -13.39
N GLY A 15 5.97 5.28 -13.25
CA GLY A 15 6.88 4.24 -13.75
C GLY A 15 8.13 4.02 -12.90
N THR A 16 8.27 4.69 -11.75
CA THR A 16 9.31 4.39 -10.76
C THR A 16 8.73 3.57 -9.61
N VAL A 17 9.58 2.81 -8.93
CA VAL A 17 9.22 2.16 -7.66
C VAL A 17 8.82 3.23 -6.63
N LYS A 18 7.94 2.86 -5.70
CA LYS A 18 7.65 3.71 -4.54
C LYS A 18 8.73 3.49 -3.49
N VAL A 19 8.99 4.51 -2.69
CA VAL A 19 9.96 4.47 -1.60
C VAL A 19 9.24 4.68 -0.26
N PRO A 20 9.69 4.02 0.83
CA PRO A 20 9.12 4.24 2.15
C PRO A 20 9.27 5.68 2.62
N VAL A 21 8.24 6.20 3.26
CA VAL A 21 8.23 7.52 3.92
C VAL A 21 7.64 7.39 5.33
N GLY A 22 7.94 8.37 6.20
CA GLY A 22 7.49 8.34 7.60
C GLY A 22 5.97 8.49 7.76
N GLN A 23 5.31 9.16 6.82
CA GLN A 23 3.86 9.37 6.82
C GLN A 23 3.35 9.68 5.41
N ILE A 24 2.06 9.47 5.20
CA ILE A 24 1.32 9.91 4.00
C ILE A 24 0.07 10.65 4.44
N GLU A 25 -0.43 11.54 3.59
CA GLU A 25 -1.73 12.18 3.74
C GLU A 25 -2.69 11.61 2.70
N LEU A 26 -3.88 11.20 3.13
CA LEU A 26 -4.95 10.73 2.26
C LEU A 26 -5.94 11.86 2.00
N ASN A 27 -6.28 12.10 0.74
CA ASN A 27 -7.31 13.07 0.36
C ASN A 27 -8.21 12.52 -0.75
N SER A 28 -9.14 13.34 -1.25
CA SER A 28 -10.10 12.95 -2.29
C SER A 28 -9.47 12.54 -3.62
N ASN A 29 -8.17 12.74 -3.80
CA ASN A 29 -7.40 12.36 -4.98
C ASN A 29 -6.42 11.21 -4.72
N GLY A 30 -6.40 10.61 -3.52
CA GLY A 30 -5.48 9.55 -3.14
C GLY A 30 -4.38 10.01 -2.18
N VAL A 31 -3.16 9.48 -2.35
CA VAL A 31 -2.01 9.83 -1.52
C VAL A 31 -1.37 11.14 -1.97
N ALA A 32 -1.37 12.16 -1.12
CA ALA A 32 -0.74 13.45 -1.42
C ALA A 32 0.75 13.28 -1.75
N GLY A 33 1.21 13.93 -2.83
CA GLY A 33 2.59 13.83 -3.30
C GLY A 33 2.93 12.57 -4.10
N ASP A 34 2.01 11.61 -4.23
CA ASP A 34 2.23 10.44 -5.08
C ASP A 34 1.96 10.74 -6.56
N ALA A 35 2.79 10.19 -7.45
CA ALA A 35 2.68 10.35 -8.90
C ALA A 35 1.38 9.81 -9.50
N HIS A 36 0.66 8.95 -8.76
CA HIS A 36 -0.62 8.39 -9.16
C HIS A 36 -1.83 9.08 -8.51
N ALA A 37 -1.61 10.13 -7.70
CA ALA A 37 -2.69 10.95 -7.18
C ALA A 37 -3.50 11.61 -8.31
N GLY A 38 -4.82 11.65 -8.17
CA GLY A 38 -5.72 12.30 -9.11
C GLY A 38 -7.18 11.85 -8.99
N LYS A 39 -8.00 12.41 -9.87
CA LYS A 39 -9.44 12.11 -9.94
C LYS A 39 -9.70 10.87 -10.80
N TRP A 40 -9.51 9.69 -10.22
CA TRP A 40 -9.73 8.40 -10.88
C TRP A 40 -10.01 7.30 -9.83
N HIS A 41 -10.21 6.06 -10.27
CA HIS A 41 -10.73 4.99 -9.40
C HIS A 41 -9.66 4.21 -8.61
N ARG A 42 -8.35 4.29 -8.97
CA ARG A 42 -7.27 3.59 -8.26
C ARG A 42 -6.39 4.55 -7.48
N GLN A 43 -6.97 5.21 -6.49
CA GLN A 43 -6.36 6.33 -5.79
C GLN A 43 -5.31 5.92 -4.75
N VAL A 44 -5.47 4.72 -4.17
CA VAL A 44 -4.59 4.17 -3.14
C VAL A 44 -4.39 2.68 -3.43
N SER A 45 -3.16 2.21 -3.38
CA SER A 45 -2.83 0.78 -3.49
C SER A 45 -2.41 0.19 -2.14
N LEU A 46 -2.90 -1.02 -1.84
CA LEU A 46 -2.54 -1.77 -0.64
C LEU A 46 -1.88 -3.10 -1.03
N LEU A 47 -0.92 -3.57 -0.22
CA LEU A 47 -0.36 -4.91 -0.31
C LEU A 47 -0.19 -5.51 1.08
N GLY A 48 -0.60 -6.76 1.27
CA GLY A 48 -0.46 -7.48 2.53
C GLY A 48 0.89 -8.17 2.61
N THR A 49 1.53 -8.17 3.78
CA THR A 49 2.74 -8.96 4.05
C THR A 49 2.54 -10.45 3.79
N GLU A 50 1.29 -10.92 3.90
CA GLU A 50 0.84 -12.27 3.58
C GLU A 50 1.05 -12.63 2.10
N SER A 51 0.91 -11.66 1.20
CA SER A 51 1.25 -11.81 -0.23
C SER A 51 2.74 -11.54 -0.48
N PHE A 52 3.30 -10.56 0.22
CA PHE A 52 4.72 -10.19 0.11
C PHE A 52 5.65 -11.37 0.40
N ARG A 53 5.44 -12.05 1.54
CA ARG A 53 6.23 -13.22 1.97
C ARG A 53 6.13 -14.39 0.99
N LYS A 54 4.96 -14.63 0.40
CA LYS A 54 4.80 -15.64 -0.65
C LYS A 54 5.70 -15.34 -1.85
N PHE A 55 5.77 -14.07 -2.24
CA PHE A 55 6.61 -13.65 -3.37
C PHE A 55 8.10 -13.66 -3.04
N GLU A 56 8.52 -13.29 -1.82
CA GLU A 56 9.94 -13.37 -1.42
C GLU A 56 10.50 -14.78 -1.57
N ILE A 57 9.71 -15.80 -1.19
CA ILE A 57 10.08 -17.20 -1.37
C ILE A 57 10.24 -17.54 -2.85
N THR A 58 9.29 -17.12 -3.70
CA THR A 58 9.35 -17.37 -5.15
C THR A 58 10.49 -16.59 -5.84
N ALA A 59 10.77 -15.37 -5.40
CA ALA A 59 11.81 -14.51 -5.95
C ALA A 59 13.22 -14.86 -5.45
N GLY A 60 13.32 -15.63 -4.36
CA GLY A 60 14.60 -16.03 -3.76
C GLY A 60 15.37 -14.87 -3.11
N ARG A 61 14.70 -13.77 -2.78
CA ARG A 61 15.30 -12.63 -2.08
C ARG A 61 14.29 -11.87 -1.23
N ALA A 62 14.80 -11.12 -0.26
CA ALA A 62 14.03 -10.11 0.45
C ALA A 62 13.62 -8.99 -0.51
N LEU A 63 12.39 -8.55 -0.39
CA LEU A 63 11.84 -7.43 -1.17
C LEU A 63 11.80 -6.19 -0.29
N GLN A 64 11.81 -5.02 -0.91
CA GLN A 64 11.65 -3.75 -0.19
C GLN A 64 10.20 -3.27 -0.26
N TYR A 65 9.74 -2.56 0.77
CA TYR A 65 8.41 -1.93 0.72
C TYR A 65 8.37 -0.83 -0.34
N GLY A 66 7.28 -0.78 -1.11
CA GLY A 66 7.09 0.09 -2.26
C GLY A 66 7.58 -0.48 -3.59
N GLU A 67 8.29 -1.62 -3.57
CA GLU A 67 8.82 -2.27 -4.78
C GLU A 67 7.71 -2.78 -5.71
N PHE A 68 6.54 -3.12 -5.16
CA PHE A 68 5.34 -3.48 -5.92
C PHE A 68 4.44 -2.28 -6.24
N ALA A 69 4.93 -1.07 -6.05
CA ALA A 69 4.17 0.16 -6.19
C ALA A 69 2.89 0.20 -5.32
N GLU A 70 2.93 -0.40 -4.14
CA GLU A 70 1.90 -0.24 -3.10
C GLU A 70 2.10 1.07 -2.32
N ASN A 71 1.02 1.79 -2.05
CA ASN A 71 1.07 2.93 -1.14
C ASN A 71 1.12 2.51 0.32
N ILE A 72 0.44 1.42 0.68
CA ILE A 72 0.29 0.97 2.06
C ILE A 72 0.59 -0.52 2.13
N THR A 73 1.61 -0.89 2.90
CA THR A 73 1.89 -2.28 3.24
C THR A 73 1.18 -2.62 4.55
N THR A 74 0.39 -3.69 4.57
CA THR A 74 -0.42 -4.09 5.74
C THR A 74 -0.01 -5.45 6.29
N GLU A 75 -0.28 -5.71 7.57
CA GLU A 75 -0.18 -7.03 8.18
C GLU A 75 -1.46 -7.36 8.95
N GLY A 76 -1.83 -8.64 8.94
CA GLY A 76 -2.99 -9.15 9.64
C GLY A 76 -4.25 -9.12 8.79
N ILE A 77 -4.13 -9.04 7.45
CA ILE A 77 -5.24 -9.12 6.49
C ILE A 77 -4.81 -9.70 5.14
N VAL A 78 -5.58 -10.66 4.65
CA VAL A 78 -5.40 -11.23 3.31
C VAL A 78 -6.19 -10.40 2.30
N LEU A 79 -5.57 -9.35 1.76
CA LEU A 79 -6.26 -8.35 0.94
C LEU A 79 -6.92 -8.90 -0.33
N TYR A 80 -6.37 -9.95 -0.96
CA TYR A 80 -6.96 -10.49 -2.18
C TYR A 80 -8.28 -11.25 -1.95
N GLU A 81 -8.67 -11.48 -0.70
CA GLU A 81 -9.95 -12.07 -0.30
C GLU A 81 -11.02 -11.01 0.02
N THR A 82 -10.68 -9.72 -0.13
CA THR A 82 -11.61 -8.60 0.09
C THR A 82 -12.49 -8.36 -1.13
N HIS A 83 -13.62 -7.70 -0.91
CA HIS A 83 -14.63 -7.43 -1.92
C HIS A 83 -14.74 -5.93 -2.21
N PRO A 84 -15.19 -5.54 -3.42
CA PRO A 84 -15.56 -4.16 -3.67
C PRO A 84 -16.54 -3.66 -2.60
N LEU A 85 -16.34 -2.43 -2.14
CA LEU A 85 -17.11 -1.75 -1.08
C LEU A 85 -16.75 -2.15 0.36
N ASP A 86 -15.83 -3.08 0.58
CA ASP A 86 -15.27 -3.31 1.91
C ASP A 86 -14.63 -2.02 2.45
N ARG A 87 -14.83 -1.78 3.75
CA ARG A 87 -14.32 -0.59 4.44
C ARG A 87 -13.32 -1.01 5.52
N PHE A 88 -12.14 -0.42 5.48
CA PHE A 88 -11.09 -0.65 6.46
C PHE A 88 -10.92 0.58 7.34
N VAL A 89 -10.80 0.36 8.64
CA VAL A 89 -10.36 1.36 9.62
C VAL A 89 -9.17 0.76 10.35
N ILE A 90 -8.00 1.39 10.24
CA ILE A 90 -6.74 0.88 10.78
C ILE A 90 -6.14 1.96 11.67
N GLY A 91 -6.23 1.78 12.99
CA GLY A 91 -5.85 2.82 13.96
C GLY A 91 -6.79 4.04 13.89
N ASP A 92 -6.26 5.19 14.30
CA ASP A 92 -6.94 6.49 14.25
C ASP A 92 -6.64 7.16 12.91
N VAL A 93 -7.25 6.66 11.83
CA VAL A 93 -7.13 7.29 10.51
C VAL A 93 -7.73 8.71 10.60
N LEU A 94 -6.90 9.74 10.47
CA LEU A 94 -7.29 11.15 10.30
C LEU A 94 -7.50 11.47 8.81
#